data_AF-A0A7Y0SI05-F1
#
_entry.id   AF-A0A7Y0SI05-F1
#
_cell.length_a   1.000
_cell.length_b   1.000
_cell.length_c   1.000
_cell.angle_alpha   90.00
_cell.angle_beta   90.00
_cell.angle_gamma   90.00
#
_symmetry.space_group_name_H-M   'P 1'
#
loop_
_entity.id
_entity.type
_entity.pdbx_description
1 polymer ?
#
loop_
_entity_poly.entity_id
_entity_poly.type
_entity_poly.pdbx_seq_one_letter_code
_entity_poly.pdbx_strand_id
1 'polypeptide(L)' 'HELHTLTEIIHRFAPPNENHTANYARFVAGRVGVGMDERIDLVNNKPLLVEVLHAMSIMEVGRHYSKHTVLKGVNLV' A
#
# COMPACT_ATOMS: atom_id res chain seq x y z
N HIS A 1 -13.28 -6.21 10.43
CA HIS A 1 -12.46 -5.11 10.94
C HIS A 1 -12.04 -4.27 9.76
N GLU A 2 -12.36 -2.97 9.77
CA GLU A 2 -11.90 -2.03 8.76
C GLU A 2 -10.41 -1.74 8.99
N LEU A 3 -9.66 -1.51 7.91
CA LEU A 3 -8.23 -1.18 7.96
C LEU A 3 -8.09 0.31 7.66
N HIS A 4 -7.49 1.04 8.59
CA HIS A 4 -7.45 2.50 8.58
C HIS A 4 -6.04 3.07 8.51
N THR A 5 -5.01 2.26 8.74
CA THR A 5 -3.62 2.69 8.70
C THR A 5 -2.77 1.81 7.78
N LEU A 6 -1.63 2.31 7.33
CA LEU A 6 -0.69 1.49 6.56
C LEU A 6 -0.17 0.30 7.38
N THR A 7 0.04 0.48 8.69
CA THR A 7 0.43 -0.62 9.58
C THR A 7 -0.59 -1.77 9.53
N GLU A 8 -1.89 -1.47 9.66
CA GLU A 8 -2.97 -2.47 9.62
C GLU A 8 -3.09 -3.14 8.25
N ILE A 9 -3.02 -2.34 7.18
CA ILE A 9 -3.12 -2.81 5.80
C ILE A 9 -1.96 -3.76 5.47
N ILE A 10 -0.73 -3.34 5.73
CA ILE A 10 0.46 -4.15 5.43
C ILE A 10 0.50 -5.40 6.32
N HIS A 11 0.07 -5.32 7.59
CA HIS A 11 -0.01 -6.53 8.43
C HIS A 11 -0.99 -7.57 7.87
N ARG A 12 -2.08 -7.13 7.21
CA ARG A 12 -3.08 -8.03 6.60
C ARG A 12 -2.61 -8.67 5.28
N PHE A 13 -1.84 -7.95 4.48
CA PHE A 13 -1.46 -8.35 3.12
C PHE A 13 0.01 -8.78 2.95
N ALA A 14 0.89 -8.39 3.89
CA ALA A 14 2.30 -8.79 3.98
C ALA A 14 2.66 -9.15 5.45
N PRO A 15 2.10 -10.27 5.96
CA PRO A 15 2.21 -10.65 7.36
C PRO A 15 3.65 -10.98 7.80
N PRO A 16 3.95 -10.87 9.10
CA PRO A 16 5.33 -10.93 9.62
C PRO A 16 5.99 -12.31 9.58
N ASN A 17 5.22 -13.38 9.33
CA ASN A 17 5.75 -14.72 9.10
C ASN A 17 6.52 -14.82 7.76
N GLU A 18 6.20 -13.96 6.80
CA GLU A 18 6.79 -13.95 5.45
C GLU A 18 7.57 -12.66 5.18
N ASN A 19 7.31 -11.58 5.94
CA ASN A 19 7.82 -10.25 5.64
C ASN A 19 8.35 -9.50 6.89
N HIS A 20 9.22 -8.53 6.66
CA HIS A 20 9.53 -7.50 7.68
C HIS A 20 8.46 -6.39 7.65
N THR A 21 7.25 -6.69 8.15
CA THR A 21 6.04 -5.83 8.05
C THR A 21 6.28 -4.37 8.45
N ALA A 22 7.06 -4.11 9.51
CA ALA A 22 7.34 -2.74 9.95
C ALA A 22 8.21 -1.95 8.94
N ASN A 23 9.21 -2.62 8.33
CA ASN A 23 10.03 -2.00 7.28
C ASN A 23 9.21 -1.81 6.00
N TYR A 24 8.32 -2.74 5.70
CA TYR A 24 7.39 -2.65 4.58
C TYR A 24 6.45 -1.45 4.74
N ALA A 25 5.76 -1.34 5.87
CA ALA A 25 4.89 -0.21 6.15
C ALA A 25 5.64 1.12 6.10
N ARG A 26 6.86 1.18 6.64
CA ARG A 26 7.72 2.38 6.55
C ARG A 26 8.09 2.74 5.12
N PHE A 27 8.42 1.75 4.29
CA PHE A 27 8.72 1.96 2.88
C PHE A 27 7.52 2.54 2.13
N VAL A 28 6.34 1.95 2.30
CA VAL A 28 5.10 2.43 1.67
C VAL A 28 4.76 3.84 2.15
N ALA A 29 4.81 4.08 3.46
CA ALA A 29 4.59 5.39 4.09
C ALA A 29 5.49 6.48 3.48
N GLY A 30 6.80 6.23 3.40
CA GLY A 30 7.75 7.16 2.79
C GLY A 30 7.54 7.38 1.30
N ARG A 31 7.02 6.38 0.57
CA ARG A 31 6.75 6.49 -0.87
C ARG A 31 5.52 7.35 -1.17
N VAL A 32 4.49 7.26 -0.34
CA VAL A 32 3.19 7.94 -0.56
C VAL A 32 3.02 9.23 0.24
N GLY A 33 3.89 9.48 1.24
CA GLY A 33 3.93 10.72 2.00
C GLY A 33 2.93 10.79 3.17
N VAL A 34 2.62 9.66 3.80
CA VAL A 34 1.72 9.58 4.97
C VAL A 34 2.42 8.86 6.13
N GLY A 35 1.94 9.05 7.36
CA GLY A 35 2.40 8.30 8.53
C GLY A 35 1.98 6.82 8.50
N MET A 36 2.78 5.94 9.13
CA MET A 36 2.47 4.51 9.20
C MET A 36 1.14 4.22 9.93
N ASP A 37 0.91 4.95 11.02
CA ASP A 37 -0.28 4.84 11.88
C ASP A 37 -1.25 6.02 11.67
N GLU A 38 -1.02 6.84 10.64
CA GLU A 38 -1.94 7.89 10.23
C GLU A 38 -3.21 7.26 9.67
N ARG A 39 -4.37 7.78 10.08
CA ARG A 39 -5.65 7.35 9.54
C ARG A 39 -5.76 7.81 8.08
N ILE A 40 -5.88 6.85 7.17
CA ILE A 40 -6.04 7.08 5.74
C ILE A 40 -7.40 6.58 5.26
N ASP A 41 -7.93 7.22 4.22
CA ASP A 41 -9.11 6.76 3.49
C ASP A 41 -8.66 6.25 2.12
N LEU A 42 -8.74 4.94 1.89
CA LEU A 42 -8.45 4.35 0.57
C LEU A 42 -9.72 4.06 -0.24
N VAL A 43 -10.89 4.17 0.38
CA VAL A 43 -12.19 3.87 -0.25
C VAL A 43 -12.59 5.05 -1.13
N ASN A 44 -12.52 6.28 -0.58
CA ASN A 44 -12.92 7.49 -1.30
C ASN A 44 -11.74 8.24 -1.93
N ASN A 45 -10.49 7.85 -1.63
CA ASN A 45 -9.29 8.47 -2.20
C ASN A 45 -8.59 7.52 -3.20
N LYS A 46 -9.15 7.40 -4.41
CA LYS A 46 -8.57 6.59 -5.48
C LYS A 46 -7.09 6.93 -5.80
N PRO A 47 -6.67 8.21 -5.85
CA PRO A 47 -5.26 8.55 -6.03
C PRO A 47 -4.35 7.91 -4.98
N LEU A 48 -4.71 8.03 -3.69
CA LEU A 48 -3.92 7.42 -2.61
C LEU A 48 -3.90 5.89 -2.70
N LEU A 49 -5.03 5.26 -3.03
CA LEU A 49 -5.10 3.81 -3.25
C LEU A 49 -4.13 3.36 -4.35
N VAL A 50 -4.07 4.08 -5.48
CA VAL A 50 -3.14 3.77 -6.58
C VAL A 50 -1.68 3.93 -6.13
N GLU A 51 -1.35 4.98 -5.38
CA GLU A 51 0.02 5.17 -4.87
C GLU A 51 0.42 4.07 -3.87
N VAL A 52 -0.48 3.68 -2.97
CA VAL A 52 -0.24 2.59 -2.00
C VAL A 52 -0.02 1.26 -2.72
N LEU A 53 -0.92 0.88 -3.64
CA LEU A 53 -0.79 -0.37 -4.39
C LEU A 53 0.48 -0.39 -5.25
N HIS A 54 0.83 0.73 -5.86
CA HIS A 54 2.08 0.84 -6.62
C HIS A 54 3.31 0.71 -5.71
N ALA A 55 3.32 1.36 -4.54
CA ALA A 55 4.41 1.21 -3.57
C ALA A 55 4.55 -0.24 -3.09
N MET A 56 3.44 -0.91 -2.76
CA MET A 56 3.44 -2.33 -2.40
C MET A 56 4.04 -3.19 -3.53
N SER A 57 3.62 -2.99 -4.78
CA SER A 57 4.18 -3.73 -5.92
C SER A 57 5.70 -3.57 -6.07
N ILE A 58 6.24 -2.38 -5.75
CA ILE A 58 7.69 -2.13 -5.79
C ILE A 58 8.40 -2.94 -4.70
N MET A 59 7.80 -3.09 -3.52
CA MET A 59 8.39 -3.89 -2.44
C MET A 59 8.35 -5.38 -2.75
N GLU A 60 7.24 -5.88 -3.31
CA GLU A 60 7.06 -7.31 -3.61
C GLU A 60 7.94 -7.81 -4.75
N VAL A 61 7.99 -7.07 -5.86
CA VAL A 61 8.57 -7.55 -7.13
C VAL A 61 9.56 -6.57 -7.77
N GLY A 62 9.86 -5.45 -7.11
CA GLY A 62 10.68 -4.40 -7.68
C GLY A 62 9.94 -3.52 -8.71
N ARG A 63 10.70 -2.76 -9.52
CA ARG A 63 10.17 -1.73 -10.44
C ARG A 63 9.59 -2.32 -11.74
N HIS A 64 8.63 -3.22 -11.64
CA HIS A 64 8.10 -3.95 -12.81
C HIS A 64 6.76 -3.40 -13.30
N TYR A 65 5.93 -2.89 -12.39
CA TYR A 65 4.61 -2.38 -12.73
C TYR A 65 4.56 -0.85 -12.70
N SER A 66 3.91 -0.26 -13.70
CA SER A 66 3.68 1.18 -13.76
C SER A 66 2.42 1.58 -12.99
N LYS A 67 2.37 2.82 -12.51
CA LYS A 67 1.14 3.42 -11.94
C LYS A 67 -0.09 3.25 -12.82
N HIS A 68 0.09 3.32 -14.15
CA HIS A 68 -0.99 3.10 -15.12
C HIS A 68 -1.58 1.70 -15.06
N THR A 69 -0.73 0.69 -14.83
CA THR A 69 -1.16 -0.71 -14.70
C THR A 69 -1.95 -0.90 -13.40
N VAL A 70 -1.48 -0.30 -12.30
CA VAL A 70 -2.17 -0.31 -11.01
C VAL A 70 -3.54 0.39 -11.11
N LEU A 71 -3.60 1.55 -11.76
CA LEU A 71 -4.84 2.29 -11.98
C LEU A 71 -5.88 1.47 -12.76
N LYS A 72 -5.45 0.72 -13.79
CA LYS A 72 -6.35 -0.19 -14.51
C LYS A 72 -6.96 -1.22 -13.57
N GLY A 73 -6.15 -1.83 -12.70
CA GLY A 73 -6.62 -2.80 -11.70
C GLY A 73 -7.64 -2.20 -10.72
N VAL A 74 -7.38 -0.98 -10.22
CA VAL A 74 -8.30 -0.25 -9.33
C VAL A 74 -9.65 0.06 -10.00
N ASN A 75 -9.70 0.19 -11.33
CA ASN A 75 -10.94 0.46 -12.06
C ASN A 75 -11.72 -0.80 -12.46
N LEU A 76 -11.23 -2.00 -12.15
CA LEU A 76 -11.94 -3.28 -12.42
C LEU A 76 -12.89 -3.69 -11.29
N VAL A 77 -12.87 -2.97 -10.16
CA VAL A 77 -13.68 -3.24 -8.96
C VAL A 77 -14.81 -2.23 -8.78
#